data_AF-A0A397V9J6-F1
#
_entry.id   AF-A0A397V9J6-F1
#
_cell.length_a   1.000
_cell.length_b   1.000
_cell.length_c   1.000
_cell.angle_alpha   90.00
_cell.angle_beta   90.00
_cell.angle_gamma   90.00
#
_symmetry.space_group_name_H-M   'P 1'
#
loop_
_entity.id
_entity.type
_entity.pdbx_description
1 polymer ?
#
loop_
_entity_poly.entity_id
_entity_poly.type
_entity_poly.pdbx_seq_one_letter_code
_entity_poly.pdbx_strand_id
1 'polypeptide(L)'
;MVKKELNQRGIQYNDKQIKSELVTILRQIYNLKPIIESKISILDIFTNLYLFKIIFILRQVANTSNFIEGKILFLDKENQLETRMALKEMQEYEKRGGRKHMTVRIIELLKSFFHAGDIDKSERYTAKDMLDVLEKKAKVGELETSEVPKLKTIENWIGHYAQQYKKDLAKKAQNLSSETLYEF
;
A
#
# COMPACT_ATOMS: atom_id res chain seq x y z
N MET A 1 3.52 40.99 -65.28
CA MET A 1 4.81 40.47 -64.74
C MET A 1 5.01 39.00 -65.13
N VAL A 2 4.13 38.09 -64.69
CA VAL A 2 4.21 36.64 -64.92
C VAL A 2 4.25 36.20 -66.40
N LYS A 3 3.43 36.81 -67.28
CA LYS A 3 3.41 36.51 -68.73
C LYS A 3 4.76 36.76 -69.43
N LYS A 4 5.56 37.71 -68.92
CA LYS A 4 6.87 38.08 -69.47
C LYS A 4 7.95 37.06 -69.06
N GLU A 5 7.91 36.58 -67.82
CA GLU A 5 8.81 35.51 -67.32
C GLU A 5 8.53 34.14 -67.96
N LEU A 6 7.26 33.79 -68.18
CA LEU A 6 6.89 32.52 -68.81
C LEU A 6 7.37 32.43 -70.27
N ASN A 7 7.25 33.54 -71.02
CA ASN A 7 7.78 33.63 -72.38
C ASN A 7 9.32 33.54 -72.42
N GLN A 8 10.03 34.09 -71.42
CA GLN A 8 11.49 33.96 -71.33
C GLN A 8 11.94 32.51 -71.06
N ARG A 9 11.08 31.69 -70.44
CA ARG A 9 11.32 30.25 -70.22
C ARG A 9 10.82 29.36 -71.38
N GLY A 10 10.36 29.95 -72.49
CA GLY A 10 9.87 29.22 -73.65
C GLY A 10 8.50 28.56 -73.46
N ILE A 11 7.75 28.94 -72.42
CA ILE A 11 6.45 28.34 -72.08
C ILE A 11 5.34 29.18 -72.72
N GLN A 12 4.55 28.57 -73.61
CA GLN A 12 3.49 29.26 -74.35
C GLN A 12 2.30 29.61 -73.43
N TYR A 13 1.99 30.89 -73.31
CA TYR A 13 0.97 31.39 -72.39
C TYR A 13 -0.44 31.37 -73.00
N ASN A 14 -1.30 30.46 -72.51
CA ASN A 14 -2.71 30.35 -72.91
C ASN A 14 -3.66 30.68 -71.75
N ASP A 15 -4.25 31.88 -71.79
CA ASP A 15 -5.13 32.41 -70.75
C ASP A 15 -6.32 31.49 -70.43
N LYS A 16 -6.91 30.84 -71.43
CA LYS A 16 -8.09 29.97 -71.26
C LYS A 16 -7.73 28.67 -70.54
N GLN A 17 -6.58 28.09 -70.90
CA GLN A 17 -6.07 26.87 -70.29
C GLN A 17 -5.65 27.14 -68.84
N ILE A 18 -4.88 28.20 -68.59
CA ILE A 18 -4.46 28.60 -67.24
C ILE A 18 -5.67 28.82 -66.34
N LYS A 19 -6.71 29.49 -66.83
CA LYS A 19 -7.94 29.71 -66.04
C LYS A 19 -8.63 28.39 -65.68
N SER A 20 -8.64 27.40 -66.59
CA SER A 20 -9.21 26.08 -66.31
C SER A 20 -8.37 25.26 -65.31
N GLU A 21 -7.04 25.34 -65.39
CA GLU A 21 -6.12 24.69 -64.45
C GLU A 21 -6.26 25.30 -63.05
N LEU A 22 -6.35 26.63 -62.97
CA LEU A 22 -6.51 27.36 -61.71
C LEU A 22 -7.84 27.02 -61.02
N VAL A 23 -8.92 26.87 -61.79
CA VAL A 23 -10.22 26.38 -61.28
C VAL A 23 -10.11 24.93 -60.78
N THR A 24 -9.34 24.09 -61.47
CA THR A 24 -9.15 22.68 -61.09
C THR A 24 -8.36 22.57 -59.79
N ILE A 25 -7.28 23.35 -59.64
CA ILE A 25 -6.47 23.42 -58.41
C ILE A 25 -7.30 23.96 -57.25
N LEU A 26 -8.07 25.03 -57.46
CA LEU A 26 -8.96 25.58 -56.42
C LEU A 26 -9.98 24.54 -55.95
N ARG A 27 -10.55 23.77 -56.86
CA ARG A 27 -11.49 22.69 -56.53
C ARG A 27 -10.81 21.57 -55.74
N GLN A 28 -9.57 21.21 -56.09
CA GLN A 28 -8.77 20.23 -55.32
C GLN A 28 -8.46 20.73 -53.91
N ILE A 29 -8.01 21.97 -53.75
CA ILE A 29 -7.72 22.58 -52.44
C ILE A 29 -8.98 22.60 -51.56
N TYR A 30 -10.11 22.99 -52.14
CA TYR A 30 -11.38 23.02 -51.41
C TYR A 30 -11.79 21.62 -50.92
N ASN A 31 -11.58 20.59 -51.74
CA ASN A 31 -11.88 19.21 -51.37
C ASN A 31 -10.90 18.62 -50.34
N LEU A 32 -9.64 19.07 -50.33
CA LEU A 32 -8.62 18.60 -49.39
C LEU A 32 -8.71 19.26 -48.01
N LYS A 33 -9.19 20.50 -47.93
CA LYS A 33 -9.34 21.25 -46.69
C LYS A 33 -10.07 20.48 -45.57
N PRO A 34 -11.28 19.92 -45.77
CA PRO A 34 -11.98 19.18 -44.71
C PRO A 34 -11.26 17.89 -44.30
N ILE A 35 -10.49 17.27 -45.22
CA ILE A 35 -9.71 16.06 -44.94
C ILE A 35 -8.54 16.38 -44.00
N ILE A 36 -7.89 17.52 -44.20
CA ILE A 36 -6.79 17.97 -43.32
C ILE A 36 -7.34 18.38 -41.96
N GLU A 37 -8.42 19.16 -41.93
CA GLU A 37 -9.07 19.60 -40.68
C GLU A 37 -9.55 18.41 -39.84
N SER A 38 -10.18 17.40 -40.46
CA SER A 38 -10.57 16.17 -39.75
C SER A 38 -9.39 15.37 -39.22
N LYS A 39 -8.28 15.26 -39.96
CA LYS A 39 -7.06 14.59 -39.48
C LYS A 39 -6.44 15.29 -38.27
N ILE A 40 -6.39 16.63 -38.28
CA ILE A 40 -5.90 17.42 -37.14
C ILE A 40 -6.80 17.18 -35.92
N SER A 41 -8.12 17.24 -36.10
CA SER A 41 -9.08 17.03 -35.00
C SER A 41 -8.99 15.62 -34.41
N ILE A 42 -8.80 14.59 -35.24
CA ILE A 42 -8.56 13.22 -34.78
C ILE A 42 -7.27 13.13 -33.97
N LEU A 43 -6.18 13.76 -34.43
CA LEU A 43 -4.92 13.79 -33.71
C LEU A 43 -5.08 14.47 -32.34
N ASP A 44 -5.82 15.58 -32.27
CA ASP A 44 -6.13 16.28 -31.02
C ASP A 44 -6.96 15.43 -30.06
N ILE A 45 -7.91 14.64 -30.57
CA ILE A 45 -8.66 13.70 -29.74
C ILE A 45 -7.72 12.63 -29.17
N PHE A 46 -6.83 12.07 -30.00
CA PHE A 46 -5.88 11.06 -29.56
C PHE A 46 -4.90 11.60 -28.52
N THR A 47 -4.37 12.82 -28.69
CA THR A 47 -3.47 13.45 -27.71
C THR A 47 -4.19 13.74 -26.40
N ASN A 48 -5.42 14.26 -26.44
CA ASN A 48 -6.24 14.48 -25.24
C ASN A 48 -6.56 13.17 -24.50
N LEU A 49 -6.88 12.10 -25.24
CA LEU A 49 -7.11 10.78 -24.66
C LEU A 49 -5.85 10.23 -23.98
N TYR A 50 -4.68 10.42 -24.59
CA TYR A 50 -3.40 10.02 -24.02
C TYR A 50 -3.06 10.82 -22.77
N LEU A 51 -3.25 12.15 -22.79
CA LEU A 51 -3.06 13.01 -21.63
C LEU A 51 -3.97 12.63 -20.47
N PHE A 52 -5.25 12.36 -20.75
CA PHE A 52 -6.19 11.91 -19.73
C PHE A 52 -5.75 10.60 -19.07
N LYS A 53 -5.29 9.62 -19.87
CA LYS A 53 -4.76 8.35 -19.34
C LYS A 53 -3.52 8.57 -18.48
N ILE A 54 -2.59 9.42 -18.91
CA ILE A 54 -1.38 9.73 -18.13
C ILE A 54 -1.76 10.39 -16.80
N ILE A 55 -2.63 11.41 -16.81
CA ILE A 55 -3.09 12.10 -15.60
C ILE A 55 -3.80 11.12 -14.66
N PHE A 56 -4.63 10.24 -15.20
CA PHE A 56 -5.31 9.20 -14.42
C PHE A 56 -4.30 8.28 -13.73
N ILE A 57 -3.32 7.74 -14.46
CA ILE A 57 -2.28 6.88 -13.90
C ILE A 57 -1.48 7.62 -12.82
N LEU A 58 -1.06 8.87 -13.07
CA LEU A 58 -0.33 9.69 -12.09
C LEU A 58 -1.13 9.89 -10.80
N ARG A 59 -2.46 10.10 -10.90
CA ARG A 59 -3.36 10.19 -9.74
C ARG A 59 -3.42 8.88 -8.95
N GLN A 60 -3.51 7.73 -9.63
CA GLN A 60 -3.51 6.42 -8.97
C GLN A 60 -2.19 6.15 -8.24
N VAL A 61 -1.06 6.49 -8.86
CA VAL A 61 0.28 6.35 -8.26
C VAL A 61 0.42 7.27 -7.04
N ALA A 62 0.02 8.54 -7.14
CA ALA A 62 0.07 9.49 -6.03
C ALA A 62 -0.78 9.01 -4.82
N ASN A 63 -2.00 8.52 -5.07
CA ASN A 63 -2.85 7.96 -4.03
C ASN A 63 -2.22 6.75 -3.33
N THR A 64 -1.55 5.88 -4.10
CA THR A 64 -0.86 4.70 -3.56
C THR A 64 0.33 5.11 -2.71
N SER A 65 1.12 6.10 -3.15
CA SER A 65 2.24 6.65 -2.38
C SER A 65 1.77 7.22 -1.05
N ASN A 66 0.73 8.05 -1.06
CA ASN A 66 0.19 8.66 0.17
C ASN A 66 -0.36 7.60 1.14
N PHE A 67 -0.99 6.53 0.63
CA PHE A 67 -1.47 5.42 1.45
C PHE A 67 -0.31 4.66 2.11
N ILE A 68 0.75 4.38 1.35
CA ILE A 68 1.95 3.71 1.87
C ILE A 68 2.64 4.58 2.92
N GLU A 69 2.80 5.87 2.65
CA GLU A 69 3.42 6.82 3.57
C GLU A 69 2.64 6.93 4.89
N GLY A 70 1.31 7.01 4.83
CA GLY A 70 0.46 6.98 6.02
C GLY A 70 0.61 5.69 6.83
N LYS A 71 0.74 4.54 6.15
CA LYS A 71 0.96 3.24 6.81
C LYS A 71 2.35 3.14 7.47
N ILE A 72 3.38 3.66 6.81
CA ILE A 72 4.75 3.73 7.35
C ILE A 72 4.79 4.62 8.59
N LEU A 73 4.16 5.81 8.53
CA LEU A 73 4.05 6.72 9.68
C LEU A 73 3.31 6.09 10.87
N PHE A 74 2.29 5.27 10.61
CA PHE A 74 1.57 4.55 11.65
C PHE A 74 2.44 3.45 12.30
N LEU A 75 3.12 2.64 11.48
CA LEU A 75 4.05 1.60 11.94
C LEU A 75 5.21 2.18 12.74
N ASP A 76 5.76 3.33 12.33
CA ASP A 76 6.84 3.99 13.07
C ASP A 76 6.36 4.47 14.45
N LYS A 77 5.15 5.02 14.54
CA LYS A 77 4.55 5.41 15.83
C LYS A 77 4.28 4.21 16.73
N GLU A 78 3.79 3.10 16.17
CA GLU A 78 3.53 1.87 16.91
C GLU A 78 4.84 1.27 17.44
N ASN A 79 5.87 1.18 16.59
CA ASN A 79 7.21 0.74 16.98
C ASN A 79 7.84 1.66 18.04
N GLN A 80 7.69 2.98 17.91
CA GLN A 80 8.17 3.92 18.93
C GLN A 80 7.44 3.75 20.27
N LEU A 81 6.14 3.46 20.24
CA LEU A 81 5.35 3.20 21.44
C LEU A 81 5.76 1.87 22.08
N GLU A 82 5.93 0.79 21.30
CA GLU A 82 6.43 -0.50 21.78
C GLU A 82 7.84 -0.37 22.36
N THR A 83 8.73 0.38 21.71
CA THR A 83 10.09 0.65 22.20
C THR A 83 10.07 1.42 23.51
N ARG A 84 9.21 2.44 23.63
CA ARG A 84 9.02 3.20 24.88
C ARG A 84 8.44 2.34 26.01
N MET A 85 7.52 1.45 25.69
CA MET A 85 6.94 0.52 26.67
C MET A 85 7.97 -0.53 27.12
N ALA A 86 8.74 -1.11 26.19
CA ALA A 86 9.82 -2.04 26.50
C ALA A 86 10.92 -1.39 27.36
N LEU A 87 11.31 -0.15 27.06
CA LEU A 87 12.32 0.58 27.84
C LEU A 87 11.83 0.91 29.26
N LYS A 88 10.55 1.25 29.41
CA LYS A 88 9.94 1.50 30.72
C LYS A 88 9.84 0.21 31.55
N GLU A 89 9.47 -0.90 30.92
CA GLU A 89 9.51 -2.20 31.57
C GLU A 89 10.95 -2.54 32.00
N MET A 90 11.94 -2.38 31.12
CA MET A 90 13.36 -2.61 31.45
C MET A 90 13.83 -1.77 32.65
N GLN A 91 13.47 -0.49 32.75
CA GLN A 91 13.79 0.36 33.91
C GLN A 91 13.11 -0.10 35.21
N GLU A 92 11.89 -0.65 35.14
CA GLU A 92 11.23 -1.25 36.30
C GLU A 92 11.83 -2.61 36.68
N TYR A 93 12.40 -3.34 35.72
CA TYR A 93 13.06 -4.64 35.92
C TYR A 93 14.50 -4.52 36.42
N GLU A 94 15.26 -3.47 36.06
CA GLU A 94 16.60 -3.22 36.63
C GLU A 94 16.58 -3.05 38.16
N LYS A 95 15.44 -2.64 38.72
CA LYS A 95 15.23 -2.57 40.18
C LYS A 95 14.84 -3.90 40.83
N ARG A 96 14.56 -4.94 40.04
CA ARG A 96 14.07 -6.26 40.49
C ARG A 96 15.07 -7.34 40.06
N GLY A 97 16.13 -7.49 40.85
CA GLY A 97 17.33 -8.28 40.55
C GLY A 97 17.12 -9.59 39.74
N GLY A 98 17.89 -9.68 38.66
CA GLY A 98 18.47 -10.92 38.11
C GLY A 98 17.60 -12.17 37.99
N ARG A 99 16.30 -12.06 37.67
CA ARG A 99 15.52 -13.26 37.33
C ARG A 99 15.77 -13.64 35.88
N LYS A 100 16.10 -14.91 35.64
CA LYS A 100 16.19 -15.50 34.30
C LYS A 100 14.85 -15.27 33.58
N HIS A 101 14.85 -14.43 32.55
CA HIS A 101 13.67 -14.11 31.77
C HIS A 101 13.34 -15.24 30.80
N MET A 102 12.05 -15.44 30.51
CA MET A 102 11.65 -16.29 29.38
C MET A 102 12.18 -15.67 28.09
N THR A 103 12.74 -16.49 27.21
CA THR A 103 13.23 -16.01 25.92
C THR A 103 12.07 -15.51 25.07
N VAL A 104 12.35 -14.58 24.15
CA VAL A 104 11.35 -14.01 23.23
C VAL A 104 10.61 -15.12 22.49
N ARG A 105 11.33 -16.16 22.07
CA ARG A 105 10.78 -17.35 21.42
C ARG A 105 9.72 -18.08 22.25
N ILE A 106 9.97 -18.27 23.55
CA ILE A 106 8.99 -18.89 24.45
C ILE A 106 7.77 -17.99 24.60
N ILE A 107 7.96 -16.67 24.72
CA ILE A 107 6.86 -15.72 24.82
C ILE A 107 5.96 -15.75 23.56
N GLU A 108 6.55 -15.82 22.37
CA GLU A 108 5.81 -15.93 21.11
C GLU A 108 5.00 -17.23 21.01
N LEU A 109 5.56 -18.36 21.44
CA LEU A 109 4.85 -19.63 21.51
C LEU A 109 3.68 -19.59 22.50
N LEU A 110 3.88 -19.00 23.68
CA LEU A 110 2.81 -18.85 24.65
C LEU A 110 1.68 -17.94 24.13
N LYS A 111 2.01 -16.90 23.36
CA LYS A 111 1.01 -16.05 22.68
C LYS A 111 0.20 -16.85 21.66
N SER A 112 0.84 -17.65 20.81
CA SER A 112 0.11 -18.43 19.79
C SER A 112 -0.86 -19.44 20.43
N PHE A 113 -0.44 -20.12 21.51
CA PHE A 113 -1.32 -21.00 22.28
C PHE A 113 -2.49 -20.26 22.94
N PHE A 114 -2.24 -19.05 23.45
CA PHE A 114 -3.28 -18.23 24.06
C PHE A 114 -4.37 -17.85 23.04
N HIS A 115 -3.96 -17.42 21.84
CA HIS A 115 -4.87 -16.99 20.77
C HIS A 115 -5.61 -18.14 20.08
N ALA A 116 -5.09 -19.37 20.11
CA ALA A 116 -5.82 -20.54 19.60
C ALA A 116 -7.20 -20.69 20.26
N GLY A 117 -7.26 -20.44 21.58
CA GLY A 117 -8.51 -20.47 22.35
C GLY A 117 -9.48 -19.31 22.08
N ASP A 118 -9.03 -18.23 21.46
CA ASP A 118 -9.90 -17.11 21.05
C ASP A 118 -10.65 -17.43 19.74
N ILE A 119 -10.08 -18.30 18.89
CA ILE A 119 -10.70 -18.76 17.62
C ILE A 119 -11.69 -19.89 17.92
N ASP A 120 -11.29 -20.89 18.71
CA ASP A 120 -12.17 -21.95 19.20
C ASP A 120 -11.89 -22.23 20.67
N LYS A 121 -12.95 -22.14 21.49
CA LYS A 121 -12.87 -22.44 22.93
C LYS A 121 -12.48 -23.89 23.21
N SER A 122 -12.75 -24.81 22.28
CA SER A 122 -12.36 -26.22 22.39
C SER A 122 -10.85 -26.43 22.24
N GLU A 123 -10.16 -25.50 21.57
CA GLU A 123 -8.70 -25.50 21.35
C GLU A 123 -7.95 -24.67 22.40
N ARG A 124 -8.63 -24.23 23.47
CA ARG A 124 -8.01 -23.40 24.50
C ARG A 124 -6.98 -24.19 25.30
N TYR A 125 -5.73 -23.77 25.20
CA TYR A 125 -4.63 -24.35 25.96
C TYR A 125 -4.68 -23.93 27.44
N THR A 126 -4.60 -24.90 28.33
CA THR A 126 -4.28 -24.65 29.74
C THR A 126 -2.78 -24.49 29.93
N ALA A 127 -2.35 -23.97 31.08
CA ALA A 127 -0.92 -23.85 31.40
C ALA A 127 -0.17 -25.20 31.34
N LYS A 128 -0.88 -26.29 31.67
CA LYS A 128 -0.33 -27.66 31.58
C LYS A 128 -0.16 -28.09 30.12
N ASP A 129 -1.14 -27.81 29.27
CA ASP A 129 -1.06 -28.16 27.85
C ASP A 129 0.08 -27.39 27.16
N MET A 130 0.23 -26.10 27.48
CA MET A 130 1.36 -25.29 26.98
C MET A 130 2.70 -25.88 27.42
N LEU A 131 2.83 -26.26 28.69
CA LEU A 131 4.04 -26.89 29.20
C LEU A 131 4.34 -28.21 28.47
N ASP A 132 3.33 -29.05 28.29
CA ASP A 132 3.48 -30.36 27.66
C ASP A 132 3.94 -30.25 26.19
N VAL A 133 3.43 -29.25 25.45
CA VAL A 133 3.89 -28.95 24.09
C VAL A 133 5.33 -28.41 24.09
N LEU A 134 5.69 -27.52 25.01
CA LEU A 134 7.06 -27.00 25.11
C LEU A 134 8.07 -28.10 25.47
N GLU A 135 7.69 -29.01 26.37
CA GLU A 135 8.52 -30.18 26.71
C GLU A 135 8.67 -31.14 25.53
N LYS A 136 7.61 -31.39 24.75
CA LYS A 136 7.70 -32.17 23.50
C LYS A 136 8.66 -31.52 22.51
N LYS A 137 8.59 -30.21 22.32
CA LYS A 137 9.51 -29.46 21.46
C LYS A 137 10.96 -29.53 21.95
N ALA A 138 11.19 -29.49 23.26
CA ALA A 138 12.51 -29.69 23.84
C ALA A 138 13.06 -31.11 23.63
N LYS A 139 12.19 -32.13 23.72
CA LYS A 139 12.57 -33.54 23.45
C LYS A 139 12.97 -33.76 21.99
N VAL A 140 12.34 -33.07 21.04
CA VAL A 140 12.66 -33.14 19.61
C VAL A 140 13.88 -32.25 19.25
N GLY A 141 14.43 -31.50 20.22
CA GLY A 141 15.56 -30.59 20.01
C GLY A 141 15.20 -29.28 19.33
N GLU A 142 13.90 -28.98 19.16
CA GLU A 142 13.46 -27.69 18.64
C GLU A 142 13.69 -26.57 19.65
N LEU A 143 13.62 -26.86 20.95
CA LEU A 143 13.88 -25.94 22.06
C LEU A 143 15.00 -26.50 22.94
N GLU A 144 15.78 -25.63 23.56
CA GLU A 144 16.67 -26.10 24.63
C GLU A 144 15.85 -26.41 25.88
N THR A 145 16.20 -27.48 26.59
CA THR A 145 15.59 -27.81 27.89
C THR A 145 15.77 -26.69 28.92
N SER A 146 16.82 -25.88 28.76
CA SER A 146 17.12 -24.73 29.62
C SER A 146 16.17 -23.55 29.43
N GLU A 147 15.46 -23.50 28.30
CA GLU A 147 14.49 -22.46 27.93
C GLU A 147 13.07 -22.78 28.41
N VAL A 148 12.75 -24.06 28.68
CA VAL A 148 11.41 -24.46 29.08
C VAL A 148 11.06 -23.85 30.44
N PRO A 149 10.02 -22.99 30.52
CA PRO A 149 9.64 -22.35 31.76
C PRO A 149 8.91 -23.32 32.69
N LYS A 150 8.97 -23.04 34.00
CA LYS A 150 8.18 -23.80 35.00
C LYS A 150 6.68 -23.53 34.82
N LEU A 151 5.85 -24.50 35.16
CA LEU A 151 4.38 -24.38 35.11
C LEU A 151 3.87 -23.08 35.76
N LYS A 152 4.33 -22.78 36.98
CA LYS A 152 3.94 -21.57 37.72
C LYS A 152 4.31 -20.27 36.97
N THR A 153 5.39 -20.29 36.21
CA THR A 153 5.78 -19.15 35.37
C THR A 153 4.80 -18.95 34.22
N ILE A 154 4.36 -20.06 33.59
CA ILE A 154 3.34 -20.03 32.53
C ILE A 154 2.00 -19.54 33.08
N GLU A 155 1.55 -20.05 34.23
CA GLU A 155 0.31 -19.61 34.88
C GLU A 155 0.30 -18.11 35.19
N ASN A 156 1.39 -17.61 35.79
CA ASN A 156 1.55 -16.19 36.06
C ASN A 156 1.56 -15.37 34.78
N TRP A 157 2.26 -15.84 33.74
CA TRP A 157 2.31 -15.17 32.44
C TRP A 157 0.93 -15.09 31.78
N ILE A 158 0.15 -16.18 31.76
CA ILE A 158 -1.23 -16.19 31.24
C ILE A 158 -2.07 -15.17 31.99
N GLY A 159 -1.98 -15.11 33.32
CA GLY A 159 -2.72 -14.15 34.14
C GLY A 159 -2.40 -12.70 33.78
N HIS A 160 -1.12 -12.36 33.66
CA HIS A 160 -0.68 -11.02 33.27
C HIS A 160 -1.08 -10.67 31.83
N TYR A 161 -0.82 -11.58 30.88
CA TYR A 161 -1.11 -11.37 29.47
C TYR A 161 -2.61 -11.22 29.21
N ALA A 162 -3.46 -12.05 29.84
CA ALA A 162 -4.91 -11.94 29.72
C ALA A 162 -5.46 -10.60 30.25
N GLN A 163 -4.89 -10.08 31.34
CA GLN A 163 -5.27 -8.77 31.88
C GLN A 163 -4.87 -7.64 30.94
N GLN A 164 -3.66 -7.67 30.40
CA GLN A 164 -3.20 -6.68 29.41
C GLN A 164 -4.05 -6.74 28.15
N TYR A 165 -4.26 -7.93 27.60
CA TYR A 165 -5.08 -8.16 26.41
C TYR A 165 -6.50 -7.60 26.56
N LYS A 166 -7.17 -7.84 27.69
CA LYS A 166 -8.49 -7.25 27.98
C LYS A 166 -8.47 -5.72 28.01
N LYS A 167 -7.43 -5.13 28.60
CA LYS A 167 -7.29 -3.66 28.64
C LYS A 167 -7.09 -3.08 27.23
N ASP A 168 -6.32 -3.76 26.39
CA ASP A 168 -6.04 -3.28 25.04
C ASP A 168 -7.26 -3.44 24.12
N LEU A 169 -8.01 -4.54 24.25
CA LEU A 169 -9.32 -4.68 23.59
C LEU A 169 -10.29 -3.57 24.01
N ALA A 170 -10.37 -3.24 25.30
CA ALA A 170 -11.24 -2.17 25.79
C ALA A 170 -10.85 -0.79 25.23
N LYS A 171 -9.55 -0.47 25.18
CA LYS A 171 -9.05 0.77 24.55
C LYS A 171 -9.39 0.82 23.06
N LYS A 172 -9.19 -0.30 22.35
CA LYS A 172 -9.50 -0.39 20.91
C LYS A 172 -10.99 -0.17 20.65
N ALA A 173 -11.87 -0.76 21.48
CA ALA A 173 -13.31 -0.56 21.39
C ALA A 173 -13.73 0.90 21.68
N GLN A 174 -13.11 1.55 22.67
CA GLN A 174 -13.36 2.97 22.97
C GLN A 174 -12.97 3.88 21.80
N ASN A 175 -11.80 3.65 21.20
CA ASN A 175 -11.36 4.42 20.03
C ASN A 175 -12.31 4.24 18.84
N LEU A 176 -12.76 3.01 18.59
CA LEU A 176 -13.74 2.72 17.54
C LEU A 176 -15.09 3.42 17.78
N SER A 177 -15.56 3.47 19.03
CA SER A 177 -16.80 4.17 19.39
C SER A 177 -16.69 5.69 19.30
N SER A 178 -15.47 6.23 19.40
CA SER A 178 -15.19 7.67 19.30
C SER A 178 -15.17 8.14 17.85
N GLU A 179 -14.75 7.29 16.92
CA GLU A 179 -14.76 7.56 15.47
C GLU A 179 -16.18 7.55 14.89
N THR A 180 -17.08 6.70 15.41
CA THR A 180 -18.48 6.63 14.95
C THR A 180 -19.35 7.83 15.36
N LEU A 181 -18.88 8.71 16.25
CA LEU A 181 -19.64 9.88 16.74
C LEU A 181 -19.37 11.17 15.93
N TYR A 182 -18.57 11.11 14.87
CA TYR A 182 -18.29 12.24 13.98
C TYR A 182 -18.83 12.08 12.54
N GLU A 183 -19.68 11.07 12.28
CA GLU A 183 -20.30 10.82 10.97
C GLU A 183 -21.80 11.17 10.86
N PHE A 184 -22.33 12.07 11.71
CA PHE A 184 -23.68 12.64 11.52
C PHE A 184 -23.69 14.17 11.58
#